data_AF-A0A5D0MP76-F1
#
_entry.id   AF-A0A5D0MP76-F1
#
_cell.length_a   1.000
_cell.length_b   1.000
_cell.length_c   1.000
_cell.angle_alpha   90.00
_cell.angle_beta   90.00
_cell.angle_gamma   90.00
#
_symmetry.space_group_name_H-M   'P 1'
#
loop_
_entity.id
_entity.type
_entity.pdbx_description
1 polymer ?
#
loop_
_entity_poly.entity_id
_entity_poly.type
_entity_poly.pdbx_seq_one_letter_code
_entity_poly.pdbx_strand_id
1 'polypeptide(L)'
;MKSVSYTINNVLDACNKEDGLWIGNTRKGIEVSKKKEIEELFRLIISGSNVLNNLLVLEIDQPCIARKFIAEYKSHLEINSFFQERNSQKTLLLCNGQSLQDIYIGLKGSYDRYELYFNLISSYDHNSEVTNKFKFLPFPYIEETGIWIKAKDLINSEINSDKIIKKIRNKIPENVISKKYDLIKANIQSFINGFSIKKNAHIKIINVNN
;
A
#
# COMPACT_ATOMS: atom_id res chain seq x y z
N MET A 1 -8.95 9.69 23.70
CA MET A 1 -8.30 9.54 22.38
C MET A 1 -6.96 8.82 22.54
N LYS A 2 -6.75 7.70 21.83
CA LYS A 2 -5.53 6.89 21.92
C LYS A 2 -4.73 7.02 20.63
N SER A 3 -3.43 7.29 20.72
CA SER A 3 -2.52 7.34 19.57
C SER A 3 -1.65 6.09 19.52
N VAL A 4 -1.59 5.43 18.35
CA VAL A 4 -0.78 4.21 18.14
C VAL A 4 -0.12 4.26 16.77
N SER A 5 1.10 3.74 16.67
CA SER A 5 1.84 3.63 15.41
C SER A 5 1.97 2.17 14.99
N TYR A 6 1.66 1.87 13.74
CA TYR A 6 1.76 0.54 13.13
C TYR A 6 2.63 0.58 11.87
N THR A 7 3.10 -0.59 11.42
CA THR A 7 3.62 -0.73 10.06
C THR A 7 2.48 -0.60 9.07
N ILE A 8 2.77 -0.15 7.85
CA ILE A 8 1.74 -0.03 6.81
C ILE A 8 1.13 -1.40 6.52
N ASN A 9 1.96 -2.45 6.46
CA ASN A 9 1.48 -3.82 6.21
C ASN A 9 0.48 -4.29 7.28
N ASN A 10 0.72 -4.01 8.57
CA ASN A 10 -0.23 -4.37 9.63
C ASN A 10 -1.58 -3.65 9.46
N VAL A 11 -1.57 -2.38 9.04
CA VAL A 11 -2.81 -1.63 8.77
C VAL A 11 -3.55 -2.21 7.56
N LEU A 12 -2.82 -2.54 6.49
CA LEU A 12 -3.40 -3.17 5.29
C LEU A 12 -4.03 -4.53 5.60
N ASP A 13 -3.41 -5.32 6.46
CA ASP A 13 -3.94 -6.61 6.89
C ASP A 13 -5.19 -6.46 7.78
N ALA A 14 -5.42 -5.29 8.38
CA ALA A 14 -6.66 -5.00 9.12
C ALA A 14 -7.79 -4.51 8.21
N CYS A 15 -7.50 -4.00 7.01
CA CYS A 15 -8.50 -3.47 6.08
C CYS A 15 -9.45 -4.58 5.61
N ASN A 16 -10.76 -4.32 5.64
CA ASN A 16 -11.83 -5.26 5.26
C ASN A 16 -11.94 -6.54 6.11
N LYS A 17 -11.18 -6.68 7.21
CA LYS A 17 -11.40 -7.77 8.18
C LYS A 17 -12.70 -7.54 8.94
N GLU A 18 -13.30 -8.63 9.43
CA GLU A 18 -14.56 -8.56 10.19
C GLU A 18 -14.44 -7.60 11.38
N ASP A 19 -13.51 -7.79 12.31
CA ASP A 19 -13.26 -6.80 13.40
C ASP A 19 -12.18 -5.78 13.03
N GLY A 20 -12.10 -5.48 11.74
CA GLY A 20 -11.02 -4.72 11.12
C GLY A 20 -11.33 -3.26 10.85
N LEU A 21 -10.49 -2.68 9.99
CA LEU A 21 -10.61 -1.32 9.49
C LEU A 21 -11.53 -1.26 8.27
N TRP A 22 -12.48 -0.35 8.34
CA TRP A 22 -13.45 -0.05 7.28
C TRP A 22 -13.45 1.45 7.02
N ILE A 23 -13.96 1.89 5.87
CA ILE A 23 -14.02 3.31 5.55
C ILE A 23 -15.36 3.86 6.02
N GLY A 24 -15.31 4.89 6.87
CA GLY A 24 -16.51 5.55 7.37
C GLY A 24 -17.25 6.29 6.26
N ASN A 25 -18.57 6.43 6.43
CA ASN A 25 -19.40 7.21 5.51
C ASN A 25 -19.18 8.72 5.72
N THR A 26 -18.13 9.26 5.09
CA THR A 26 -17.93 10.71 4.99
C THR A 26 -18.76 11.25 3.82
N ARG A 27 -19.19 12.51 3.88
CA ARG A 27 -20.08 13.11 2.84
C ARG A 27 -19.58 13.02 1.39
N LYS A 28 -18.28 12.79 1.17
CA LYS A 28 -17.65 12.60 -0.15
C LYS A 28 -17.07 11.20 -0.35
N GLY A 29 -17.09 10.35 0.68
CA GLY A 29 -16.28 9.13 0.72
C GLY A 29 -14.77 9.43 0.74
N ILE A 30 -13.97 8.37 0.79
CA ILE A 30 -12.53 8.43 0.49
C ILE A 30 -12.36 8.21 -1.00
N GLU A 31 -11.90 9.25 -1.70
CA GLU A 31 -11.57 9.26 -3.13
C GLU A 31 -10.32 8.43 -3.42
N VAL A 32 -10.13 8.08 -4.70
CA VAL A 32 -8.95 7.37 -5.21
C VAL A 32 -8.14 8.35 -6.06
N SER A 33 -6.84 8.45 -5.78
CA SER A 33 -5.94 9.37 -6.50
C SER A 33 -5.67 8.88 -7.92
N LYS A 34 -5.07 9.73 -8.77
CA LYS A 34 -4.63 9.31 -10.11
C LYS A 34 -3.40 8.42 -10.01
N LYS A 35 -3.18 7.52 -10.99
CA LYS A 35 -2.02 6.60 -11.03
C LYS A 35 -0.68 7.27 -10.69
N LYS A 36 -0.39 8.44 -11.26
CA LYS A 36 0.87 9.19 -10.98
C LYS A 36 1.01 9.64 -9.53
N GLU A 37 -0.09 10.04 -8.89
CA GLU A 37 -0.09 10.46 -7.48
C GLU A 37 0.15 9.25 -6.56
N ILE A 38 -0.41 8.08 -6.93
CA ILE A 38 -0.15 6.83 -6.23
C ILE A 38 1.31 6.38 -6.43
N GLU A 39 1.86 6.46 -7.64
CA GLU A 39 3.28 6.16 -7.90
C GLU A 39 4.21 7.04 -7.03
N GLU A 40 3.90 8.33 -6.93
CA GLU A 40 4.63 9.29 -6.10
C GLU A 40 4.48 8.99 -4.60
N LEU A 41 3.28 8.63 -4.15
CA LEU A 41 3.02 8.22 -2.77
C LEU A 41 3.94 7.05 -2.35
N PHE A 42 4.11 6.05 -3.21
CA PHE A 42 5.00 4.93 -2.94
C PHE A 42 6.48 5.33 -2.91
N ARG A 43 6.89 6.22 -3.82
CA ARG A 43 8.23 6.81 -3.82
C ARG A 43 8.53 7.51 -2.49
N LEU A 44 7.59 8.32 -2.00
CA LEU A 44 7.71 9.03 -0.71
C LEU A 44 7.85 8.06 0.47
N ILE A 45 7.05 6.99 0.52
CA ILE A 45 7.11 5.97 1.59
C ILE A 45 8.50 5.35 1.68
N ILE A 46 9.04 4.91 0.54
CA ILE A 46 10.37 4.27 0.49
C ILE A 46 11.49 5.27 0.80
N SER A 47 11.31 6.53 0.40
CA SER A 47 12.26 7.61 0.72
C SER A 47 12.24 8.01 2.19
N GLY A 48 11.34 7.42 3.00
CA GLY A 48 11.27 7.62 4.44
C GLY A 48 10.31 8.73 4.89
N SER A 49 9.50 9.28 3.98
CA SER A 49 8.47 10.26 4.33
C SER A 49 7.28 9.59 5.01
N ASN A 50 6.75 10.24 6.06
CA ASN A 50 5.57 9.77 6.77
C ASN A 50 4.30 10.28 6.08
N VAL A 51 3.71 9.44 5.22
CA VAL A 51 2.52 9.78 4.42
C VAL A 51 1.20 9.40 5.08
N LEU A 52 1.24 8.56 6.13
CA LEU A 52 0.08 8.12 6.91
C LEU A 52 0.09 8.75 8.32
N ASN A 53 0.26 10.06 8.37
CA ASN A 53 0.18 10.84 9.60
C ASN A 53 -1.28 11.15 9.95
N ASN A 54 -1.66 10.93 11.22
CA ASN A 54 -2.97 11.31 11.75
C ASN A 54 -4.17 10.61 11.07
N LEU A 55 -4.07 9.31 10.79
CA LEU A 55 -5.25 8.52 10.42
C LEU A 55 -6.21 8.50 11.61
N LEU A 56 -7.43 8.99 11.40
CA LEU A 56 -8.47 9.07 12.40
C LEU A 56 -9.38 7.86 12.25
N VAL A 57 -9.47 7.10 13.34
CA VAL A 57 -10.29 5.90 13.42
C VAL A 57 -11.31 6.09 14.53
N LEU A 58 -12.59 5.95 14.18
CA LEU A 58 -13.68 5.84 15.14
C LEU A 58 -13.89 4.39 15.48
N GLU A 59 -13.94 4.10 16.76
CA GLU A 59 -14.34 2.80 17.30
C GLU A 59 -15.81 2.87 17.69
N ILE A 60 -16.62 2.02 17.04
CA ILE A 60 -18.07 1.99 17.15
C ILE A 60 -18.52 0.56 17.45
N ASP A 61 -19.30 0.39 18.51
CA ASP A 61 -19.84 -0.92 18.93
C ASP A 61 -21.32 -1.10 18.53
N GLN A 62 -21.84 -0.22 17.69
CA GLN A 62 -23.22 -0.24 17.17
C GLN A 62 -23.25 -0.57 15.67
N PRO A 63 -24.37 -1.12 15.17
CA PRO A 63 -24.61 -1.28 13.74
C PRO A 63 -24.34 0.02 12.97
N CYS A 64 -23.53 -0.06 11.92
CA CYS A 64 -23.20 1.09 11.08
C CYS A 64 -23.07 0.70 9.60
N ILE A 65 -23.14 1.71 8.73
CA ILE A 65 -22.86 1.53 7.30
C ILE A 65 -21.41 1.93 7.06
N ALA A 66 -20.62 1.02 6.49
CA ALA A 66 -19.21 1.24 6.19
C ALA A 66 -18.86 0.77 4.79
N ARG A 67 -17.89 1.44 4.17
CA ARG A 67 -17.38 1.07 2.84
C ARG A 67 -16.18 0.13 2.96
N LYS A 68 -16.15 -0.89 2.11
CA LYS A 68 -14.94 -1.71 1.89
C LYS A 68 -13.84 -0.90 1.24
N PHE A 69 -12.59 -1.12 1.62
CA PHE A 69 -11.43 -0.74 0.81
C PHE A 69 -11.51 -1.43 -0.56
N ILE A 70 -11.30 -0.67 -1.64
CA ILE A 70 -11.34 -1.18 -3.01
C ILE A 70 -9.94 -1.64 -3.40
N ALA A 71 -9.75 -2.94 -3.66
CA ALA A 71 -8.50 -3.45 -4.22
C ALA A 71 -8.44 -3.25 -5.74
N GLU A 72 -9.54 -3.60 -6.42
CA GLU A 72 -9.67 -3.54 -7.88
C GLU A 72 -10.44 -2.28 -8.28
N TYR A 73 -9.72 -1.17 -8.45
CA TYR A 73 -10.32 0.10 -8.83
C TYR A 73 -10.55 0.18 -10.34
N LYS A 74 -11.70 0.73 -10.74
CA LYS A 74 -12.01 1.10 -12.12
C LYS A 74 -12.49 2.55 -12.14
N SER A 75 -12.09 3.31 -13.15
CA SER A 75 -12.46 4.74 -13.32
C SER A 75 -13.97 5.01 -13.34
N HIS A 76 -14.79 4.04 -13.75
CA HIS A 76 -16.25 4.13 -13.80
C HIS A 76 -16.96 3.38 -12.68
N LEU A 77 -16.26 3.09 -11.59
CA LEU A 77 -16.76 2.27 -10.50
C LEU A 77 -17.69 3.07 -9.58
N GLU A 78 -18.89 2.55 -9.35
CA GLU A 78 -19.85 3.16 -8.44
C GLU A 78 -19.43 2.88 -6.99
N ILE A 79 -18.77 3.84 -6.35
CA ILE A 79 -18.26 3.74 -4.97
C ILE A 79 -19.36 3.34 -3.98
N ASN A 80 -20.60 3.77 -4.22
CA ASN A 80 -21.76 3.48 -3.38
C ASN A 80 -22.05 1.97 -3.26
N SER A 81 -21.71 1.17 -4.28
CA SER A 81 -21.90 -0.29 -4.26
C SER A 81 -20.99 -1.02 -3.27
N PHE A 82 -20.00 -0.34 -2.68
CA PHE A 82 -19.06 -0.91 -1.71
C PHE A 82 -19.45 -0.67 -0.25
N PHE A 83 -20.53 0.07 -0.02
CA PHE A 83 -21.08 0.22 1.32
C PHE A 83 -21.88 -1.01 1.72
N GLN A 84 -21.72 -1.41 2.97
CA GLN A 84 -22.44 -2.52 3.57
C GLN A 84 -22.75 -2.21 5.02
N GLU A 85 -23.81 -2.84 5.52
CA GLU A 85 -24.08 -2.87 6.95
C GLU A 85 -23.01 -3.69 7.68
N ARG A 86 -22.67 -3.20 8.87
CA ARG A 86 -21.67 -3.75 9.76
C ARG A 86 -22.32 -3.91 11.12
N ASN A 87 -22.52 -5.16 11.53
CA ASN A 87 -23.17 -5.53 12.80
C ASN A 87 -22.19 -6.22 13.76
N SER A 88 -20.87 -6.01 13.60
CA SER A 88 -19.88 -6.58 14.52
C SER A 88 -19.93 -5.89 15.87
N GLN A 89 -19.49 -6.60 16.92
CA GLN A 89 -19.38 -6.05 18.28
C GLN A 89 -18.51 -4.79 18.32
N LYS A 90 -17.58 -4.63 17.37
CA LYS A 90 -16.71 -3.48 17.23
C LYS A 90 -16.31 -3.27 15.77
N THR A 91 -16.53 -2.07 15.24
CA THR A 91 -16.12 -1.65 13.89
C THR A 91 -15.18 -0.46 14.00
N LEU A 92 -14.04 -0.52 13.31
CA LEU A 92 -13.09 0.59 13.19
C LEU A 92 -13.34 1.36 11.90
N LEU A 93 -13.89 2.56 11.99
CA LEU A 93 -14.16 3.43 10.84
C LEU A 93 -13.05 4.44 10.62
N LEU A 94 -12.37 4.34 9.49
CA LEU A 94 -11.42 5.31 9.01
C LEU A 94 -12.16 6.53 8.45
N CYS A 95 -11.94 7.70 9.03
CA CYS A 95 -12.57 8.96 8.62
C CYS A 95 -11.77 9.72 7.57
N ASN A 96 -10.46 9.47 7.49
CA ASN A 96 -9.54 10.05 6.51
C ASN A 96 -8.51 9.00 6.11
N GLY A 97 -8.15 8.94 4.83
CA GLY A 97 -7.19 7.93 4.40
C GLY A 97 -7.18 7.62 2.93
N GLN A 98 -7.30 8.64 2.08
CA GLN A 98 -7.08 8.51 0.64
C GLN A 98 -5.76 7.80 0.35
N SER A 99 -4.67 8.24 1.01
CA SER A 99 -3.37 7.56 0.92
C SER A 99 -3.43 6.09 1.30
N LEU A 100 -4.23 5.69 2.30
CA LEU A 100 -4.35 4.27 2.66
C LEU A 100 -5.14 3.48 1.62
N GLN A 101 -6.21 4.05 1.06
CA GLN A 101 -6.96 3.45 -0.05
C GLN A 101 -6.08 3.31 -1.31
N ASP A 102 -5.24 4.30 -1.61
CA ASP A 102 -4.29 4.27 -2.72
C ASP A 102 -3.20 3.20 -2.53
N ILE A 103 -2.64 3.11 -1.32
CA ILE A 103 -1.70 2.05 -0.95
C ILE A 103 -2.37 0.67 -1.05
N TYR A 104 -3.63 0.56 -0.61
CA TYR A 104 -4.40 -0.69 -0.69
C TYR A 104 -4.56 -1.15 -2.14
N ILE A 105 -4.87 -0.24 -3.08
CA ILE A 105 -4.92 -0.54 -4.52
C ILE A 105 -3.54 -1.04 -5.00
N GLY A 106 -2.47 -0.31 -4.72
CA GLY A 106 -1.12 -0.63 -5.20
C GLY A 106 -0.56 -1.96 -4.67
N LEU A 107 -1.00 -2.42 -3.48
CA LEU A 107 -0.46 -3.61 -2.82
C LEU A 107 -1.41 -4.81 -2.75
N LYS A 108 -2.72 -4.61 -2.91
CA LYS A 108 -3.71 -5.69 -2.81
C LYS A 108 -4.53 -5.87 -4.09
N GLY A 109 -4.42 -5.00 -5.10
CA GLY A 109 -5.16 -5.15 -6.35
C GLY A 109 -4.58 -4.40 -7.54
N SER A 110 -5.43 -3.66 -8.26
CA SER A 110 -5.09 -3.00 -9.52
C SER A 110 -5.90 -1.71 -9.75
N TYR A 111 -5.40 -0.86 -10.64
CA TYR A 111 -6.04 0.37 -11.10
C TYR A 111 -6.34 0.26 -12.60
N ASP A 112 -7.60 0.12 -12.98
CA ASP A 112 -8.04 -0.12 -14.35
C ASP A 112 -7.32 -1.32 -15.00
N ARG A 113 -7.07 -2.40 -14.23
CA ARG A 113 -6.27 -3.58 -14.62
C ARG A 113 -4.76 -3.30 -14.81
N TYR A 114 -4.28 -2.17 -14.32
CA TYR A 114 -2.84 -1.91 -14.21
C TYR A 114 -2.41 -2.22 -12.79
N GLU A 115 -1.32 -2.95 -12.63
CA GLU A 115 -0.75 -3.25 -11.32
C GLU A 115 0.44 -2.34 -11.06
N LEU A 116 0.75 -2.09 -9.79
CA LEU A 116 1.88 -1.27 -9.42
C LEU A 116 3.18 -2.10 -9.45
N TYR A 117 4.16 -1.63 -10.19
CA TYR A 117 5.49 -2.21 -10.27
C TYR A 117 6.54 -1.29 -9.66
N PHE A 118 7.55 -1.89 -9.04
CA PHE A 118 8.73 -1.24 -8.48
C PHE A 118 9.95 -1.61 -9.32
N ASN A 119 10.76 -0.62 -9.68
CA ASN A 119 11.99 -0.82 -10.43
C ASN A 119 13.15 -1.16 -9.48
N LEU A 120 13.69 -2.37 -9.59
CA LEU A 120 14.72 -2.87 -8.67
C LEU A 120 16.11 -2.26 -8.86
N ILE A 121 16.39 -1.58 -9.97
CA ILE A 121 17.70 -0.99 -10.25
C ILE A 121 17.67 0.54 -10.31
N SER A 122 16.52 1.17 -10.08
CA SER A 122 16.49 2.63 -9.91
C SER A 122 17.18 2.95 -8.59
N SER A 123 18.30 3.66 -8.63
CA SER A 123 18.98 4.10 -7.41
C SER A 123 18.27 5.30 -6.80
N TYR A 124 18.42 5.40 -5.48
CA TYR A 124 18.35 6.68 -4.80
C TYR A 124 19.76 7.29 -4.88
N ASP A 125 20.02 8.07 -5.93
CA ASP A 125 21.18 8.94 -5.96
C ASP A 125 20.71 10.35 -5.56
N HIS A 126 21.31 10.90 -4.51
CA HIS A 126 21.01 12.24 -4.01
C HIS A 126 21.22 13.33 -5.08
N ASN A 127 22.01 13.03 -6.12
CA ASN A 127 22.37 13.97 -7.18
C ASN A 127 21.66 13.73 -8.53
N SER A 128 20.71 12.79 -8.63
CA SER A 128 19.97 12.55 -9.89
C SER A 128 18.46 12.65 -9.68
N GLU A 129 17.77 13.35 -10.58
CA GLU A 129 16.34 13.66 -10.49
C GLU A 129 15.39 12.45 -10.61
N VAL A 130 15.89 11.22 -10.73
CA VAL A 130 15.02 10.04 -10.90
C VAL A 130 15.30 8.92 -9.90
N THR A 131 15.02 9.28 -8.65
CA THR A 131 14.87 8.44 -7.46
C THR A 131 13.79 7.35 -7.62
N ASN A 132 13.97 6.17 -7.01
CA ASN A 132 12.99 5.07 -6.81
C ASN A 132 11.74 5.10 -7.72
N LYS A 133 11.75 4.31 -8.81
CA LYS A 133 10.68 4.35 -9.81
C LYS A 133 9.55 3.37 -9.49
N PHE A 134 8.34 3.92 -9.43
CA PHE A 134 7.09 3.18 -9.42
C PHE A 134 6.33 3.43 -10.72
N LYS A 135 5.62 2.41 -11.21
CA LYS A 135 4.76 2.57 -12.38
C LYS A 135 3.60 1.61 -12.38
N PHE A 136 2.41 2.10 -12.72
CA PHE A 136 1.28 1.26 -13.09
C PHE A 136 1.47 0.71 -14.50
N LEU A 137 1.61 -0.61 -14.63
CA LEU A 137 1.80 -1.30 -15.90
C LEU A 137 0.62 -2.25 -16.18
N PRO A 138 0.22 -2.41 -17.45
CA PRO A 138 -0.96 -3.21 -17.80
C PRO A 138 -0.76 -4.67 -17.42
N PHE A 139 -1.77 -5.34 -16.89
CA PHE A 139 -1.70 -6.77 -16.61
C PHE A 139 -2.24 -7.62 -17.80
N PRO A 140 -1.52 -8.66 -18.28
CA PRO A 140 -0.16 -9.05 -17.87
C PRO A 140 0.90 -8.15 -18.52
N TYR A 141 1.86 -7.69 -17.72
CA TYR A 141 3.06 -7.02 -18.23
C TYR A 141 4.17 -8.05 -18.34
N ILE A 142 4.68 -8.23 -19.56
CA ILE A 142 5.87 -9.03 -19.83
C ILE A 142 7.02 -8.04 -19.97
N GLU A 143 7.97 -8.12 -19.06
CA GLU A 143 9.14 -7.29 -19.13
C GLU A 143 10.28 -8.03 -19.83
N GLU A 144 10.84 -7.42 -20.87
CA GLU A 144 12.02 -7.97 -21.55
C GLU A 144 13.28 -7.92 -20.67
N THR A 145 13.33 -6.99 -19.71
CA THR A 145 14.51 -6.73 -18.86
C THR A 145 14.42 -7.26 -17.43
N GLY A 146 13.24 -7.68 -16.94
CA GLY A 146 13.03 -8.24 -15.59
C GLY A 146 13.46 -7.39 -14.39
N ILE A 147 13.40 -6.07 -14.49
CA ILE A 147 13.75 -5.06 -13.48
C ILE A 147 12.52 -4.55 -12.71
N TRP A 148 11.35 -4.57 -13.34
CA TRP A 148 10.06 -4.20 -12.78
C TRP A 148 9.41 -5.41 -12.09
N ILE A 149 9.27 -5.33 -10.78
CA ILE A 149 8.61 -6.35 -9.98
C ILE A 149 7.33 -5.79 -9.39
N LYS A 150 6.26 -6.60 -9.38
CA LYS A 150 4.99 -6.19 -8.76
C LYS A 150 5.22 -5.84 -7.30
N ALA A 151 4.78 -4.66 -6.87
CA ALA A 151 4.96 -4.20 -5.49
C ALA A 151 4.33 -5.18 -4.47
N LYS A 152 3.18 -5.77 -4.81
CA LYS A 152 2.52 -6.79 -3.99
C LYS A 152 3.30 -8.10 -3.80
N ASP A 153 4.25 -8.41 -4.68
CA ASP A 153 5.11 -9.57 -4.51
C ASP A 153 6.19 -9.34 -3.42
N LEU A 154 6.41 -8.08 -3.04
CA LEU A 154 7.40 -7.66 -2.03
C LEU A 154 6.81 -7.45 -0.62
N ILE A 155 5.49 -7.18 -0.52
CA ILE A 155 4.82 -6.87 0.75
C ILE A 155 4.45 -8.15 1.56
N ASN A 156 4.07 -9.22 0.85
CA ASN A 156 3.62 -10.48 1.45
C ASN A 156 4.79 -11.46 1.69
N SER A 157 6.00 -11.05 1.37
CA SER A 157 7.20 -11.83 1.54
C SER A 157 7.93 -11.38 2.79
N GLU A 158 8.25 -12.35 3.65
CA GLU A 158 9.46 -12.42 4.48
C GLU A 158 10.29 -11.13 4.56
N ILE A 159 10.50 -10.59 5.77
CA ILE A 159 11.19 -9.32 6.04
C ILE A 159 12.67 -9.32 5.60
N ASN A 160 13.21 -10.46 5.16
CA ASN A 160 14.57 -10.62 4.69
C ASN A 160 14.66 -10.44 3.16
N SER A 161 15.39 -9.39 2.74
CA SER A 161 15.61 -9.05 1.33
C SER A 161 16.27 -10.16 0.51
N ASP A 162 17.23 -10.92 1.06
CA ASP A 162 17.87 -12.04 0.33
C ASP A 162 16.86 -13.17 0.02
N LYS A 163 15.96 -13.46 0.96
CA LYS A 163 14.89 -14.46 0.75
C LYS A 163 13.88 -13.98 -0.29
N ILE A 164 13.57 -12.68 -0.35
CA ILE A 164 12.74 -12.11 -1.43
C ILE A 164 13.45 -12.28 -2.77
N ILE A 165 14.72 -11.89 -2.88
CA ILE A 165 15.52 -12.03 -4.11
C ILE A 165 15.51 -13.48 -4.59
N LYS A 166 15.68 -14.46 -3.70
CA LYS A 166 15.60 -15.88 -4.06
C LYS A 166 14.25 -16.26 -4.69
N LYS A 167 13.12 -15.72 -4.20
CA LYS A 167 11.77 -15.99 -4.73
C LYS A 167 11.54 -15.36 -6.10
N ILE A 168 12.10 -14.17 -6.33
CA ILE A 168 11.91 -13.43 -7.59
C ILE A 168 13.05 -13.64 -8.58
N ARG A 169 14.06 -14.46 -8.25
CA ARG A 169 15.28 -14.67 -9.05
C ARG A 169 14.96 -15.00 -10.51
N ASN A 170 14.00 -15.90 -10.72
CA ASN A 170 13.60 -16.34 -12.07
C ASN A 170 12.93 -15.25 -12.91
N LYS A 171 12.57 -14.11 -12.30
CA LYS A 171 11.98 -12.95 -12.98
C LYS A 171 13.04 -11.93 -13.41
N ILE A 172 14.29 -12.07 -12.96
CA ILE A 172 15.36 -11.11 -13.22
C ILE A 172 16.43 -11.80 -14.06
N PRO A 173 16.92 -11.20 -15.17
CA PRO A 173 17.99 -11.77 -15.97
C PRO A 173 19.27 -12.01 -15.15
N GLU A 174 19.94 -13.15 -15.39
CA GLU A 174 21.14 -13.54 -14.61
C GLU A 174 22.29 -12.54 -14.75
N ASN A 175 22.43 -11.91 -15.93
CA ASN A 175 23.41 -10.85 -16.17
C ASN A 175 23.13 -9.58 -15.36
N VAL A 176 21.87 -9.32 -14.99
CA VAL A 176 21.46 -8.19 -14.15
C VAL A 176 21.71 -8.53 -12.68
N ILE A 177 21.27 -9.70 -12.21
CA ILE A 177 21.49 -10.14 -10.82
C ILE A 177 22.98 -10.17 -10.49
N SER A 178 23.80 -10.79 -11.33
CA SER A 178 25.25 -10.94 -11.09
C SER A 178 25.98 -9.59 -10.96
N LYS A 179 25.54 -8.57 -11.71
CA LYS A 179 26.18 -7.23 -11.71
C LYS A 179 25.59 -6.25 -10.71
N LYS A 180 24.32 -6.41 -10.33
CA LYS A 180 23.56 -5.40 -9.56
C LYS A 180 22.92 -5.96 -8.28
N TYR A 181 23.40 -7.10 -7.77
CA TYR A 181 22.84 -7.77 -6.59
C TYR A 181 22.67 -6.82 -5.40
N ASP A 182 23.73 -6.10 -5.02
CA ASP A 182 23.71 -5.22 -3.84
C ASP A 182 22.73 -4.05 -4.00
N LEU A 183 22.62 -3.49 -5.20
CA LEU A 183 21.65 -2.44 -5.51
C LEU A 183 20.20 -2.98 -5.41
N ILE A 184 19.94 -4.14 -6.01
CA ILE A 184 18.63 -4.80 -5.92
C ILE A 184 18.28 -5.07 -4.46
N LYS A 185 19.23 -5.59 -3.69
CA LYS A 185 19.07 -5.86 -2.26
C LYS A 185 18.76 -4.59 -1.47
N ALA A 186 19.50 -3.51 -1.69
CA ALA A 186 19.28 -2.23 -1.02
C ALA A 186 17.89 -1.62 -1.34
N ASN A 187 17.46 -1.73 -2.59
CA ASN A 187 16.16 -1.22 -3.03
C ASN A 187 15.00 -2.05 -2.44
N ILE A 188 15.11 -3.37 -2.46
CA ILE A 188 14.15 -4.26 -1.78
C ILE A 188 14.14 -3.97 -0.29
N GLN A 189 15.30 -3.80 0.34
CA GLN A 189 15.36 -3.47 1.77
C GLN A 189 14.67 -2.13 2.07
N SER A 190 14.83 -1.12 1.22
CA SER A 190 14.15 0.17 1.37
C SER A 190 12.62 0.02 1.26
N PHE A 191 12.14 -0.82 0.34
CA PHE A 191 10.73 -1.19 0.24
C PHE A 191 10.23 -1.84 1.55
N ILE A 192 10.90 -2.90 2.01
CA ILE A 192 10.53 -3.60 3.26
C ILE A 192 10.56 -2.63 4.44
N ASN A 193 11.57 -1.75 4.50
CA ASN A 193 11.69 -0.77 5.56
C ASN A 193 10.48 0.16 5.62
N GLY A 194 10.06 0.71 4.47
CA GLY A 194 8.95 1.66 4.39
C GLY A 194 7.59 1.04 4.73
N PHE A 195 7.36 -0.22 4.34
CA PHE A 195 6.03 -0.83 4.46
C PHE A 195 5.88 -1.83 5.61
N SER A 196 6.94 -2.58 5.95
CA SER A 196 6.86 -3.77 6.81
C SER A 196 7.67 -3.70 8.09
N ILE A 197 8.64 -2.78 8.21
CA ILE A 197 9.47 -2.62 9.43
C ILE A 197 9.15 -1.32 10.16
N LYS A 198 9.19 -0.17 9.47
CA LYS A 198 8.99 1.13 10.12
C LYS A 198 7.51 1.33 10.47
N LYS A 199 7.26 1.84 11.67
CA LYS A 199 5.91 2.15 12.17
C LYS A 199 5.45 3.55 11.72
N ASN A 200 5.26 3.72 10.41
CA ASN A 200 4.96 5.01 9.79
C ASN A 200 3.47 5.30 9.57
N ALA A 201 2.59 4.42 10.06
CA ALA A 201 1.14 4.64 10.08
C ALA A 201 0.71 5.08 11.47
N HIS A 202 0.46 6.37 11.65
CA HIS A 202 0.09 6.96 12.94
C HIS A 202 -1.42 7.12 13.02
N ILE A 203 -2.04 6.32 13.88
CA ILE A 203 -3.49 6.23 14.04
C ILE A 203 -3.93 6.87 15.35
N LYS A 204 -4.93 7.75 15.29
CA LYS A 204 -5.66 8.30 16.41
C LYS A 204 -7.01 7.63 16.50
N ILE A 205 -7.23 6.88 17.58
CA ILE A 205 -8.46 6.14 17.85
C ILE A 205 -9.32 6.95 18.82
N ILE A 206 -10.57 7.18 18.41
CA ILE A 206 -11.62 7.79 19.24
C ILE A 206 -12.67 6.72 19.47
N ASN A 207 -12.92 6.41 20.73
CA ASN A 207 -14.06 5.58 21.10
C ASN A 207 -15.29 6.49 21.15
N VAL A 208 -16.32 6.17 20.37
CA VAL A 208 -17.53 7.00 20.25
C VAL A 208 -18.52 6.73 21.38
N ASN A 209 -18.36 5.61 22.09
CA ASN A 209 -19.24 5.16 23.15
C ASN A 209 -18.81 5.65 24.56
N ASN A 210 -17.73 6.44 24.67
CA ASN A 210 -17.19 6.99 25.92
C ASN A 210 -16.99 8.51 25.86
#